data_AF-A0A3T1XGT0-F1
#
_entry.id   AF-A0A3T1XGT0-F1
#
_cell.length_a   1.000
_cell.length_b   1.000
_cell.length_c   1.000
_cell.angle_alpha   90.00
_cell.angle_beta   90.00
_cell.angle_gamma   90.00
#
_symmetry.space_group_name_H-M   'P 1'
#
loop_
_entity.id
_entity.type
_entity.pdbx_description
1 polymer ?
#
loop_
_entity_poly.entity_id
_entity_poly.type
_entity_poly.pdbx_seq_one_letter_code
_entity_poly.pdbx_strand_id
1 'polypeptide(L)' 'MRKYSFNDFRYICYVEGKDKAIEKLFAELFETRKLKTLQRRIKKNEMDLKAIYDEYLQHLSIVNN' A
#
# COMPACT_ATOMS: atom_id res chain seq x y z
N MET A 1 -5.85 11.59 -5.41
CA MET A 1 -5.75 10.14 -5.13
C MET A 1 -6.83 9.72 -4.11
N ARG A 2 -7.43 8.53 -4.22
CA ARG A 2 -8.60 8.15 -3.40
C ARG A 2 -8.18 7.75 -1.98
N LYS A 3 -8.77 8.35 -0.95
CA LYS A 3 -8.57 7.93 0.44
C LYS A 3 -9.48 6.76 0.77
N TYR A 4 -8.92 5.56 0.90
CA TYR A 4 -9.65 4.38 1.35
C TYR A 4 -9.68 4.33 2.88
N SER A 5 -10.77 3.82 3.46
CA SER A 5 -10.75 3.41 4.87
C SER A 5 -9.90 2.15 5.04
N PHE A 6 -9.54 1.81 6.29
CA PHE A 6 -8.80 0.57 6.54
C PHE A 6 -9.60 -0.67 6.10
N ASN A 7 -10.92 -0.64 6.25
CA ASN A 7 -11.78 -1.74 5.83
C ASN A 7 -11.81 -1.89 4.30
N ASP A 8 -11.90 -0.78 3.57
CA ASP A 8 -11.83 -0.79 2.10
C ASP A 8 -10.46 -1.30 1.64
N PHE A 9 -9.38 -0.79 2.23
CA PHE A 9 -8.01 -1.22 1.94
C PHE A 9 -7.85 -2.73 2.15
N ARG A 10 -8.30 -3.22 3.31
CA ARG A 10 -8.27 -4.65 3.65
C ARG A 10 -9.09 -5.48 2.67
N TYR A 11 -10.28 -5.00 2.30
CA TYR A 11 -11.15 -5.68 1.35
C TYR A 11 -10.49 -5.78 -0.03
N ILE A 12 -9.86 -4.70 -0.51
CA ILE A 12 -9.11 -4.69 -1.77
C ILE A 12 -7.96 -5.72 -1.72
N CYS A 13 -7.18 -5.74 -0.64
CA CYS A 13 -6.11 -6.73 -0.47
C CYS A 13 -6.63 -8.19 -0.45
N TYR A 14 -7.83 -8.41 0.08
CA TYR A 14 -8.47 -9.72 0.10
C TYR A 14 -8.95 -10.16 -1.29
N VAL A 15 -9.63 -9.27 -2.03
CA VAL A 15 -10.22 -9.56 -3.34
C VAL A 15 -9.16 -9.67 -4.44
N GLU A 16 -8.21 -8.73 -4.50
CA GLU A 16 -7.21 -8.70 -5.57
C GLU A 16 -5.97 -9.54 -5.27
N GLY A 17 -5.80 -9.96 -4.01
CA GLY A 17 -4.58 -10.54 -3.48
C GLY A 17 -3.57 -9.46 -3.06
N LYS A 18 -2.87 -9.70 -1.94
CA LYS A 18 -2.00 -8.72 -1.26
C LYS A 18 -1.00 -8.06 -2.22
N ASP A 19 -0.24 -8.85 -2.98
CA ASP A 19 0.81 -8.31 -3.87
C ASP A 19 0.25 -7.35 -4.94
N LYS A 20 -0.82 -7.74 -5.65
CA LYS A 20 -1.45 -6.94 -6.72
C LYS A 20 -2.12 -5.69 -6.17
N ALA A 21 -2.82 -5.83 -5.04
CA ALA A 21 -3.46 -4.71 -4.36
C ALA A 21 -2.42 -3.64 -3.97
N ILE A 22 -1.29 -4.04 -3.41
CA ILE A 22 -0.19 -3.13 -3.05
C ILE A 22 0.37 -2.45 -4.29
N GLU A 23 0.63 -3.22 -5.34
CA GLU A 23 1.13 -2.68 -6.61
C GLU A 23 0.21 -1.57 -7.13
N LYS A 24 -1.09 -1.83 -7.18
CA LYS A 24 -2.10 -0.89 -7.64
C LYS A 24 -2.26 0.33 -6.74
N LEU A 25 -2.35 0.13 -5.43
CA LEU A 25 -2.58 1.20 -4.45
C LEU A 25 -1.38 2.15 -4.34
N PHE A 26 -0.16 1.63 -4.53
CA PHE A 26 1.07 2.41 -4.41
C PHE A 26 1.70 2.81 -5.74
N ALA A 27 1.17 2.38 -6.90
CA ALA A 27 1.71 2.72 -8.22
C ALA A 27 1.81 4.25 -8.46
N GLU A 28 0.86 5.01 -7.94
CA GLU A 28 0.86 6.48 -8.04
C GLU A 28 1.67 7.16 -6.92
N LEU A 29 2.06 6.42 -5.87
CA LEU A 29 2.82 6.94 -4.71
C LEU A 29 4.31 6.69 -4.81
N PHE A 30 4.70 5.58 -5.43
CA PHE A 30 6.07 5.10 -5.47
C PHE A 30 6.55 4.87 -6.88
N GLU A 31 7.76 5.35 -7.15
CA GLU A 31 8.54 4.87 -8.28
C GLU A 31 8.76 3.35 -8.18
N THR A 32 8.88 2.69 -9.33
CA THR A 32 9.02 1.23 -9.47
C THR A 32 10.07 0.63 -8.53
N ARG A 33 11.19 1.33 -8.27
CA ARG A 33 12.25 0.87 -7.36
C ARG A 33 11.76 0.80 -5.90
N LYS A 34 11.06 1.84 -5.43
CA LYS A 34 10.51 1.88 -4.06
C LYS A 34 9.40 0.84 -3.89
N LEU A 35 8.55 0.67 -4.91
CA LEU A 35 7.49 -0.34 -4.91
C LEU A 35 8.05 -1.76 -4.74
N LYS A 36 9.11 -2.11 -5.47
CA LYS A 36 9.81 -3.40 -5.32
C LYS A 36 10.40 -3.61 -3.92
N THR A 37 10.93 -2.55 -3.30
CA THR A 37 11.45 -2.60 -1.92
C THR A 37 10.32 -2.86 -0.92
N LEU A 38 9.20 -2.13 -1.04
CA LEU A 38 8.03 -2.34 -0.20
C LEU A 38 7.51 -3.77 -0.31
N GLN A 39 7.32 -4.28 -1.54
CA GLN A 39 6.87 -5.66 -1.76
C GLN A 39 7.80 -6.69 -1.13
N ARG A 40 9.13 -6.48 -1.15
CA ARG A 40 10.08 -7.38 -0.47
C ARG A 40 9.89 -7.37 1.05
N ARG A 41 9.71 -6.21 1.67
CA ARG A 41 9.46 -6.09 3.12
C ARG A 41 8.17 -6.82 3.50
N ILE A 42 7.12 -6.64 2.70
CA ILE A 42 5.83 -7.33 2.88
C ILE A 42 5.98 -8.85 2.78
N LYS A 43 6.72 -9.36 1.78
CA LYS A 43 6.97 -10.80 1.59
C LYS A 43 7.78 -11.42 2.72
N LYS A 44 8.66 -10.65 3.35
CA LYS A 44 9.41 -11.07 4.54
C LYS A 44 8.61 -10.98 5.84
N ASN A 45 7.32 -10.63 5.78
CA ASN A 45 6.47 -10.35 6.94
C ASN A 45 7.06 -9.29 7.89
N GLU A 46 7.89 -8.37 7.37
CA GLU A 46 8.42 -7.24 8.15
C GLU A 46 7.34 -6.17 8.40
N MET A 47 6.20 -6.28 7.73
CA MET A 47 5.06 -5.36 7.83
C MET A 47 3.74 -6.13 7.84
N ASP A 48 2.92 -5.83 8.84
CA ASP A 48 1.52 -6.27 8.87
C ASP A 48 0.63 -5.39 7.98
N LEU A 49 -0.63 -5.79 7.79
CA LEU A 49 -1.56 -5.07 6.93
C LEU A 49 -1.85 -3.63 7.42
N LYS A 50 -1.76 -3.39 8.73
CA LYS A 50 -2.04 -2.09 9.32
C LYS A 50 -0.87 -1.13 9.10
N ALA A 51 0.37 -1.57 9.31
CA ALA A 51 1.58 -0.81 9.04
C ALA A 51 1.64 -0.38 7.56
N ILE A 52 1.26 -1.27 6.64
CA ILE A 52 1.17 -0.95 5.22
C ILE A 52 0.13 0.15 4.96
N TYR A 53 -1.06 0.06 5.59
CA TYR A 53 -2.10 1.07 5.44
C TYR A 53 -1.69 2.42 6.01
N ASP A 54 -0.96 2.45 7.12
CA ASP A 54 -0.47 3.68 7.71
C ASP A 54 0.58 4.35 6.79
N GLU A 55 1.47 3.56 6.16
CA GLU A 55 2.42 4.05 5.13
C GLU A 55 1.66 4.62 3.91
N TYR A 56 0.59 3.96 3.47
CA TYR A 56 -0.29 4.44 2.40
C TYR A 56 -0.90 5.82 2.74
N LEU A 57 -1.43 5.99 3.96
CA LEU A 57 -2.00 7.26 4.40
C LEU A 57 -0.96 8.37 4.51
N GLN A 58 0.24 8.06 5.02
CA GLN A 58 1.32 9.03 5.14
C GLN A 58 1.70 9.59 3.77
N HIS A 59 1.86 8.73 2.76
CA HIS A 59 2.19 9.18 1.41
C HIS A 59 1.05 9.94 0.72
N LEU A 60 -0.20 9.50 0.93
CA LEU A 60 -1.36 10.28 0.49
C LEU A 60 -1.37 11.70 1.07
N SER A 61 -0.97 11.89 2.33
CA SER A 61 -0.96 13.21 2.96
C SER A 61 0.12 14.14 2.41
N ILE A 62 1.26 13.58 1.97
CA ILE A 62 2.36 14.33 1.36
C ILE A 62 2.00 14.77 -0.06
N VAL A 63 1.33 13.91 -0.84
CA VAL A 63 0.98 14.20 -2.24
C VAL A 63 -0.15 15.22 -2.38
N ASN A 64 -1.00 15.39 -1.35
CA ASN A 64 -2.13 16.32 -1.37
C ASN A 64 -1.84 17.68 -0.68
N ASN A 65 -0.60 17.93 -0.22
CA ASN A 65 -0.12 19.22 0.29
C ASN A 65 0.81 19.88 -0.73
#